data_AF-A0A2M8PIY6-F1
#
_entry.id   AF-A0A2M8PIY6-F1
#
_cell.length_a   1.000
_cell.length_b   1.000
_cell.length_c   1.000
_cell.angle_alpha   90.00
_cell.angle_beta   90.00
_cell.angle_gamma   90.00
#
_symmetry.space_group_name_H-M   'P 1'
#
loop_
_entity.id
_entity.type
_entity.pdbx_description
1 polymer ?
#
loop_
_entity_poly.entity_id
_entity_poly.type
_entity_poly.pdbx_seq_one_letter_code
_entity_poly.pdbx_strand_id
1 'polypeptide(L)' 'AISQFTLYGDGRKGRRPSFTEAAPPHIAEPLFNQFVSALRMNGIQRVETGVFGAMMQVVIHNDGPVTLILER' A
#
# COMPACT_ATOMS: atom_id res chain seq x y z
N ALA A 1 -7.46 -3.15 1.72
CA ALA A 1 -6.18 -2.44 1.77
C ALA A 1 -5.04 -3.44 1.71
N ILE A 2 -4.09 -3.21 0.80
CA ILE A 2 -2.88 -4.02 0.64
C ILE A 2 -1.68 -3.08 0.87
N SER A 3 -0.75 -3.45 1.74
CA SER A 3 0.49 -2.69 1.94
C SER A 3 1.38 -2.83 0.71
N GLN A 4 1.87 -1.72 0.14
CA GLN A 4 2.65 -1.72 -1.11
C GLN A 4 3.86 -0.78 -1.05
N PHE A 5 4.97 -1.22 -0.47
CA PHE A 5 6.18 -0.39 -0.33
C PHE A 5 6.82 -0.02 -1.69
N THR A 6 6.58 -0.81 -2.73
CA THR A 6 7.19 -0.57 -4.06
C THR A 6 6.68 0.68 -4.75
N LEU A 7 5.60 1.31 -4.24
CA LEU A 7 5.14 2.61 -4.72
C LEU A 7 6.19 3.72 -4.49
N TYR A 8 7.08 3.55 -3.50
CA TYR A 8 8.25 4.42 -3.27
C TYR A 8 9.48 4.05 -4.13
N GLY A 9 9.31 3.19 -5.14
CA GLY A 9 10.42 2.74 -6.00
C GLY A 9 10.99 3.85 -6.88
N ASP A 10 12.22 4.29 -6.61
CA ASP A 10 12.96 5.20 -7.49
C ASP A 10 13.76 4.43 -8.55
N GLY A 11 13.22 4.41 -9.76
CA GLY A 11 13.83 3.77 -10.94
C GLY A 11 14.77 4.65 -11.76
N ARG A 12 15.04 5.91 -11.36
CA ARG A 12 15.77 6.86 -12.22
C ARG A 12 17.25 6.51 -12.46
N LYS A 13 17.84 5.67 -11.62
CA LYS A 13 19.28 5.33 -11.64
C LYS A 13 19.62 3.99 -12.30
N GLY A 14 18.66 3.34 -12.97
CA GLY A 14 18.92 2.10 -13.73
C GLY A 14 17.80 1.07 -13.63
N ARG A 15 18.12 -0.21 -13.88
CA ARG A 15 17.15 -1.31 -13.94
C ARG A 15 16.68 -1.83 -12.59
N ARG A 16 17.39 -1.52 -11.50
CA ARG A 16 17.02 -1.91 -10.14
C ARG A 16 16.49 -0.67 -9.40
N PRO A 17 15.19 -0.58 -9.09
CA PRO A 17 14.66 0.53 -8.32
C PRO A 17 15.25 0.55 -6.90
N SER A 18 15.47 1.75 -6.37
CA SER A 18 15.76 1.97 -4.95
C SER A 18 14.46 2.15 -4.17
N PHE A 19 14.46 1.76 -2.89
CA PHE A 19 13.30 1.93 -2.00
C PHE A 19 13.69 2.68 -0.72
N THR A 20 14.72 3.51 -0.77
CA THR A 20 15.25 4.25 0.38
C THR A 20 14.18 5.11 1.07
N GLU A 21 13.24 5.66 0.30
CA GLU A 21 12.16 6.51 0.82
C GLU A 21 11.01 5.71 1.46
N ALA A 22 10.97 4.38 1.30
CA ALA A 22 9.98 3.55 1.96
C ALA A 22 10.35 3.38 3.45
N ALA A 23 9.38 3.60 4.34
CA ALA A 23 9.57 3.35 5.76
C ALA A 23 9.92 1.85 6.02
N PRO A 24 10.82 1.57 6.98
CA PRO A 24 11.17 0.20 7.34
C PRO A 24 9.97 -0.55 7.97
N PRO A 25 9.92 -1.89 7.92
CA PRO A 25 8.75 -2.68 8.35
C PRO A 25 8.24 -2.37 9.76
N HIS A 26 9.15 -2.20 10.74
CA HIS A 26 8.79 -1.91 12.13
C HIS A 26 8.10 -0.54 12.34
N ILE A 27 8.26 0.38 11.39
CA ILE A 27 7.54 1.67 11.36
C ILE A 27 6.30 1.54 10.47
N ALA A 28 6.43 0.91 9.30
CA ALA A 28 5.38 0.83 8.30
C ALA A 28 4.18 -0.02 8.73
N GLU A 29 4.38 -1.13 9.45
CA GLU A 29 3.29 -2.00 9.89
C GLU A 29 2.36 -1.31 10.89
N PRO A 30 2.86 -0.65 11.97
CA PRO A 30 2.01 0.17 12.84
C PRO A 30 1.25 1.26 12.08
N LEU A 31 1.89 1.96 11.13
CA LEU A 31 1.26 3.00 10.33
C LEU A 31 0.16 2.44 9.43
N PHE A 32 0.40 1.29 8.79
CA PHE A 32 -0.61 0.61 7.98
C PHE A 32 -1.81 0.18 8.82
N ASN A 33 -1.58 -0.36 10.02
CA ASN A 33 -2.64 -0.74 10.94
C ASN A 33 -3.46 0.48 11.42
N GLN A 34 -2.80 1.61 11.70
CA GLN A 34 -3.47 2.87 12.01
C GLN A 34 -4.30 3.37 10.83
N PHE A 35 -3.78 3.32 9.60
CA PHE A 35 -4.52 3.67 8.39
C PHE A 35 -5.79 2.83 8.23
N VAL A 36 -5.69 1.50 8.35
CA VAL A 36 -6.84 0.59 8.27
C VAL A 36 -7.85 0.89 9.38
N SER A 37 -7.39 1.15 10.60
CA SER A 37 -8.25 1.53 11.73
C SER A 37 -8.98 2.84 11.45
N ALA A 38 -8.28 3.86 10.94
CA ALA A 38 -8.87 5.14 10.57
C ALA A 38 -9.97 4.99 9.52
N LEU A 39 -9.76 4.16 8.48
CA LEU A 39 -10.80 3.88 7.48
C LEU A 39 -12.08 3.32 8.11
N ARG A 40 -11.94 2.34 9.03
CA ARG A 40 -13.07 1.73 9.73
C ARG A 40 -13.77 2.73 10.64
N MET A 41 -13.02 3.54 11.39
CA MET A 41 -13.58 4.57 12.27
C MET A 41 -14.33 5.67 11.51
N ASN A 42 -13.92 5.96 10.28
CA ASN A 42 -14.58 6.94 9.40
C ASN A 42 -15.83 6.38 8.68
N GLY A 43 -16.38 5.25 9.15
CA GLY A 43 -17.67 4.74 8.70
C GLY A 43 -17.62 3.84 7.46
N ILE A 44 -16.43 3.44 6.99
CA ILE A 44 -16.34 2.46 5.90
C ILE A 44 -16.72 1.08 6.46
N GLN A 45 -17.91 0.63 6.08
CA GLN A 45 -18.53 -0.59 6.63
C GLN A 45 -17.70 -1.85 6.41
N ARG A 46 -16.98 -1.93 5.28
CA ARG A 46 -16.16 -3.10 4.92
C ARG A 46 -14.77 -2.68 4.49
N VAL A 47 -13.78 -3.01 5.32
CA VAL A 47 -12.36 -2.81 5.05
C VAL A 47 -11.63 -4.15 5.17
N GLU A 48 -11.52 -4.84 4.05
CA GLU A 48 -10.71 -6.07 3.92
C GLU A 48 -9.23 -5.73 3.87
N THR A 49 -8.37 -6.63 4.32
CA THR A 49 -6.90 -6.45 4.29
C THR A 49 -6.21 -7.69 3.75
N GLY A 50 -5.02 -7.49 3.19
CA GLY A 50 -4.05 -8.58 2.99
C GLY A 50 -3.29 -8.90 4.27
N VAL A 51 -2.14 -9.55 4.13
CA VAL A 51 -1.21 -9.83 5.23
C VAL A 51 0.05 -8.99 5.01
N PHE A 52 0.37 -8.11 5.97
CA PHE A 52 1.53 -7.24 5.88
C PHE A 52 2.82 -8.07 5.77
N GLY A 53 3.71 -7.69 4.86
CA GLY A 53 5.00 -8.37 4.65
C GLY A 53 4.92 -9.75 3.98
N ALA A 54 3.73 -10.31 3.76
CA ALA A 54 3.58 -11.58 3.07
C ALA A 54 3.66 -11.40 1.55
N MET A 55 4.19 -12.41 0.86
CA MET A 55 4.04 -12.51 -0.59
C MET A 55 2.57 -12.85 -0.92
N MET A 56 1.95 -12.07 -1.80
CA MET A 56 0.52 -12.17 -2.10
C MET A 56 0.26 -12.19 -3.59
N GLN A 57 -0.81 -12.88 -3.99
CA GLN A 57 -1.43 -12.74 -5.30
C GLN A 57 -2.70 -11.89 -5.11
N VAL A 58 -2.72 -10.69 -5.68
CA VAL A 58 -3.85 -9.76 -5.55
C VAL A 58 -4.63 -9.74 -6.86
N VAL A 59 -5.86 -10.24 -6.82
CA VAL A 59 -6.78 -10.21 -7.97
C VAL A 59 -7.57 -8.92 -7.91
N ILE A 60 -7.51 -8.13 -8.99
CA ILE A 60 -8.23 -6.87 -9.13
C ILE A 60 -9.02 -6.90 -10.43
N HIS A 61 -10.34 -6.73 -10.33
CA HIS A 61 -11.22 -6.51 -11.47
C HIS A 61 -11.47 -4.99 -11.57
N ASN A 62 -10.69 -4.31 -12.41
CA ASN A 62 -10.77 -2.85 -12.55
C ASN A 62 -11.84 -2.47 -13.58
N ASP A 63 -13.04 -2.13 -13.11
CA ASP A 63 -14.18 -1.74 -13.95
C ASP A 63 -14.08 -0.24 -14.32
N GLY A 64 -13.84 0.04 -15.61
CA GLY A 64 -13.48 1.37 -16.15
C GLY A 64 -12.48 1.27 -17.32
N PRO A 65 -11.17 1.14 -17.09
CA PRO A 65 -10.48 1.21 -15.81
C PRO A 65 -10.23 2.67 -15.39
N VAL A 66 -10.45 2.96 -14.12
CA VAL A 66 -10.04 4.22 -13.50
C VAL A 66 -8.95 3.92 -12.49
N THR A 67 -7.88 4.69 -12.51
CA THR A 67 -6.77 4.55 -11.55
C THR A 67 -6.35 5.92 -11.09
N LEU A 68 -6.40 6.12 -9.78
CA LEU A 68 -6.03 7.37 -9.13
C LEU A 68 -4.80 7.13 -8.27
N ILE A 69 -3.81 8.00 -8.40
CA ILE A 69 -2.65 8.07 -7.52
C ILE A 69 -2.89 9.25 -6.59
N LEU A 70 -2.81 9.00 -5.28
CA LEU A 70 -2.95 10.03 -4.25
C LEU A 70 -1.62 10.10 -3.49
N GLU A 71 -1.05 11.29 -3.45
CA GLU A 71 0.15 11.65 -2.68
C GLU A 71 -0.19 12.91 -1.86
N ARG A 72 0.41 13.04 -0.67
CA ARG A 72 0.18 14.17 0.23
C ARG A 72 1.49 14.84 0.60
#